data_AF-A0A6B0SRW8-F1
#
_entry.id   AF-A0A6B0SRW8-F1
#
_cell.length_a   1.000
_cell.length_b   1.000
_cell.length_c   1.000
_cell.angle_alpha   90.00
_cell.angle_beta   90.00
_cell.angle_gamma   90.00
#
_symmetry.space_group_name_H-M   'P 1'
#
loop_
_entity.id
_entity.type
_entity.pdbx_description
1 polymer ?
#
loop_
_entity_poly.entity_id
_entity_poly.type
_entity_poly.pdbx_seq_one_letter_code
_entity_poly.pdbx_strand_id
1 'polypeptide(L)' 'MIELVDAVATVGIDIANVAAAGPPADLPGPVPDFVGDVLGSVRSFIEGSIDNLGKAVSDLTPGGN' A
#
# COMPACT_ATOMS: atom_id res chain seq x y z
N MET A 1 21.32 26.14 34.51
CA MET A 1 21.35 24.66 34.49
C MET A 1 20.05 24.10 33.89
N ILE A 2 19.50 24.75 32.86
CA ILE A 2 18.20 24.40 32.23
C ILE A 2 18.38 23.73 30.85
N GLU A 3 19.53 23.91 30.20
CA GLU A 3 19.79 23.34 28.87
C GLU A 3 19.84 21.80 28.84
N LEU A 4 20.27 21.15 29.93
CA LEU A 4 20.45 19.69 29.96
C LEU A 4 19.10 18.95 30.05
N VAL A 5 18.12 19.53 30.74
CA VAL A 5 16.78 18.92 30.90
C VAL A 5 15.96 19.01 29.61
N ASP A 6 16.14 20.07 28.84
CA ASP A 6 15.46 20.28 27.56
C ASP A 6 16.07 19.41 26.43
N ALA A 7 17.39 19.25 26.45
CA ALA A 7 18.09 18.33 25.55
C ALA A 7 17.66 16.85 25.78
N VAL A 8 17.52 16.43 27.04
CA VAL A 8 17.04 15.07 27.37
C VAL A 8 15.57 14.89 26.99
N ALA A 9 14.73 15.91 27.18
CA ALA A 9 13.33 15.87 26.77
C ALA A 9 13.20 15.76 25.23
N THR A 10 13.96 16.56 24.49
CA THR A 10 13.94 16.56 23.02
C THR A 10 14.42 15.21 22.47
N VAL A 11 15.58 14.73 22.92
CA VAL A 11 16.11 13.41 22.50
C VAL A 11 15.17 12.27 22.88
N GLY A 12 14.50 12.33 24.04
CA GLY A 12 13.53 11.32 24.46
C GLY A 12 12.28 11.27 23.58
N ILE A 13 11.78 12.41 23.13
CA ILE A 13 10.62 12.52 22.25
C ILE A 13 10.98 12.09 20.81
N ASP A 14 12.16 12.47 20.32
CA ASP A 14 12.65 12.08 18.99
C ASP A 14 12.85 10.56 18.87
N ILE A 15 13.45 9.89 19.87
CA ILE A 15 13.64 8.43 19.84
C ILE A 15 12.29 7.69 19.86
N ALA A 16 11.33 8.17 20.66
CA ALA A 16 9.99 7.59 20.72
C ALA A 16 9.23 7.75 19.38
N ASN A 17 9.38 8.90 18.73
CA ASN A 17 8.76 9.16 17.42
C ASN A 17 9.43 8.38 16.28
N VAL A 18 10.76 8.25 16.30
CA VAL A 18 11.51 7.44 15.31
C VAL A 18 11.14 5.96 15.42
N ALA A 19 10.94 5.43 16.63
CA ALA A 19 10.46 4.07 16.85
C ALA A 19 9.03 3.82 16.32
N ALA A 20 8.23 4.88 16.20
CA ALA A 20 6.87 4.83 15.65
C ALA A 20 6.81 5.11 14.13
N ALA A 21 7.91 5.53 13.50
CA ALA A 21 7.98 5.91 12.09
C ALA A 21 8.41 4.75 11.16
N GLY A 22 8.40 3.51 11.65
CA GLY A 22 8.65 2.32 10.84
C GLY A 22 7.43 1.92 9.99
N PRO A 23 7.62 1.09 8.94
CA PRO A 23 6.50 0.36 8.34
C PRO A 23 5.70 -0.33 9.45
N PRO A 24 4.38 -0.49 9.28
CA PRO A 24 3.58 -1.25 10.23
C PRO A 24 4.28 -2.57 10.57
N ALA A 25 4.35 -2.90 11.86
CA ALA A 25 5.03 -4.12 12.32
C ALA A 25 4.38 -5.39 11.73
N ASP A 26 3.08 -5.29 11.43
CA ASP A 26 2.31 -6.34 10.77
C ASP A 26 2.35 -6.17 9.25
N LEU A 27 2.53 -7.30 8.56
CA LEU A 27 2.35 -7.34 7.12
C LEU A 27 0.87 -7.09 6.77
N PRO A 28 0.60 -6.37 5.67
CA PRO A 28 -0.76 -6.27 5.16
C PRO A 28 -1.31 -7.68 4.86
N GLY A 29 -2.63 -7.81 4.94
CA GLY A 29 -3.31 -9.04 4.55
C GLY A 29 -3.01 -9.42 3.09
N PRO A 30 -3.22 -10.69 2.71
CA PRO A 30 -3.04 -11.14 1.34
C PRO A 30 -3.91 -10.31 0.40
N VAL A 31 -3.33 -9.94 -0.74
CA VAL A 31 -4.07 -9.28 -1.82
C VAL A 31 -5.10 -10.28 -2.37
N PRO A 32 -6.35 -9.85 -2.60
CA PRO A 32 -7.36 -10.71 -3.20
C PRO A 32 -6.96 -11.23 -4.58
N ASP A 33 -7.36 -12.47 -4.90
CA ASP A 33 -6.97 -13.17 -6.13
C ASP A 33 -7.32 -12.38 -7.42
N PHE A 34 -8.47 -11.69 -7.43
CA PHE A 34 -8.94 -10.94 -8.61
C PHE A 34 -7.97 -9.83 -9.06
N VAL A 35 -7.08 -9.35 -8.18
CA VAL A 35 -6.07 -8.35 -8.56
C VAL A 35 -5.05 -8.95 -9.53
N GLY A 36 -4.72 -10.24 -9.36
CA GLY A 36 -3.89 -10.97 -10.32
C GLY A 36 -4.56 -11.05 -11.70
N ASP A 37 -5.86 -11.33 -11.72
CA ASP A 37 -6.64 -11.41 -12.96
C ASP A 37 -6.76 -10.04 -13.66
N VAL A 38 -6.89 -8.96 -12.89
CA VAL A 38 -6.87 -7.58 -13.41
C VAL A 38 -5.52 -7.26 -14.04
N LEU A 39 -4.41 -7.60 -13.40
CA LEU A 39 -3.07 -7.40 -13.96
C LEU A 39 -2.85 -8.23 -15.23
N GLY A 40 -3.40 -9.44 -15.28
CA GLY A 40 -3.46 -10.26 -16.50
C GLY A 40 -4.20 -9.56 -17.64
N SER A 41 -5.37 -8.98 -17.35
CA SER A 41 -6.16 -8.24 -18.33
C SER A 41 -5.43 -7.00 -18.88
N VAL A 42 -4.70 -6.28 -18.02
CA VAL A 42 -3.87 -5.14 -18.44
C VAL A 42 -2.77 -5.58 -19.40
N ARG A 43 -2.07 -6.69 -19.10
CA ARG A 43 -1.02 -7.23 -19.98
C ARG A 43 -1.60 -7.60 -21.35
N SER A 44 -2.70 -8.35 -21.36
CA SER A 44 -3.35 -8.78 -22.60
C SER A 44 -3.87 -7.60 -23.43
N PHE A 45 -4.30 -6.50 -22.80
CA PHE A 45 -4.65 -5.26 -23.52
C PHE A 45 -3.44 -4.61 -24.18
N ILE A 46 -2.29 -4.51 -23.48
CA ILE A 46 -1.04 -3.97 -24.02
C ILE A 46 -0.53 -4.81 -25.20
N GLU A 47 -0.71 -6.13 -25.13
CA GLU A 47 -0.36 -7.08 -26.19
C GLU A 47 -1.36 -7.06 -27.36
N GLY A 48 -2.48 -6.32 -27.25
CA GLY A 48 -3.51 -6.22 -28.28
C GLY A 48 -4.44 -7.43 -28.35
N SER A 49 -4.44 -8.30 -27.34
CA SER A 49 -5.31 -9.48 -27.26
C SER A 49 -6.71 -9.15 -26.75
N ILE A 50 -6.91 -7.96 -26.16
CA ILE A 50 -8.21 -7.48 -25.69
C ILE A 50 -8.40 -6.05 -26.17
N ASP A 51 -9.57 -5.74 -26.73
CA ASP A 51 -9.89 -4.39 -27.22
C ASP A 51 -10.50 -3.48 -26.14
N ASN A 52 -11.20 -4.06 -25.16
CA ASN A 52 -11.94 -3.31 -24.14
C ASN A 52 -11.53 -3.73 -22.72
N LEU A 53 -10.48 -3.09 -22.21
CA LEU A 53 -9.98 -3.32 -20.86
C LEU A 53 -11.01 -3.01 -19.78
N GLY A 54 -11.81 -1.93 -19.96
CA GLY A 54 -12.81 -1.51 -18.99
C GLY A 54 -13.84 -2.60 -18.71
N LYS A 55 -14.39 -3.21 -19.77
CA LYS A 55 -15.30 -4.34 -19.63
C LYS A 55 -14.64 -5.53 -18.94
N ALA A 56 -13.43 -5.91 -19.37
CA ALA A 56 -12.72 -7.05 -18.80
C ALA A 56 -12.46 -6.88 -17.29
N VAL A 57 -12.05 -5.69 -16.86
CA VAL A 57 -11.87 -5.37 -15.43
C VAL A 57 -13.19 -5.39 -14.68
N SER A 58 -14.25 -4.80 -15.23
CA SER A 58 -15.57 -4.80 -14.59
C SER A 58 -16.13 -6.20 -14.35
N ASP A 59 -15.87 -7.14 -15.27
CA ASP A 59 -16.31 -8.54 -15.12
C ASP A 59 -15.52 -9.29 -14.02
N LEU A 60 -14.30 -8.83 -13.68
CA LEU A 60 -13.43 -9.44 -12.66
C LEU A 60 -13.57 -8.83 -11.27
N THR A 61 -13.97 -7.56 -11.18
CA THR A 61 -14.08 -6.87 -9.88
C THR A 61 -15.39 -7.20 -9.17
N PRO A 62 -15.36 -7.68 -7.91
CA PRO A 62 -16.56 -7.86 -7.11
C PRO A 62 -17.18 -6.49 -6.82
N GLY A 63 -18.31 -6.20 -7.46
CA GLY A 63 -18.96 -4.87 -7.46
C GLY A 63 -19.50 -4.45 -8.84
N GLY A 64 -19.20 -5.21 -9.89
CA GLY A 64 -19.89 -5.12 -11.18
C GLY A 64 -21.25 -5.82 -11.11
N ASN A 65 -22.31 -5.02 -10.86
CA ASN A 65 -23.74 -5.31 -10.62
C ASN A 65 -24.16 -5.48 -9.16
#